data_AF-A0A0E3UMX6-F1
#
_entry.id   AF-A0A0E3UMX6-F1
#
_cell.length_a   1.000
_cell.length_b   1.000
_cell.length_c   1.000
_cell.angle_alpha   90.00
_cell.angle_beta   90.00
_cell.angle_gamma   90.00
#
_symmetry.space_group_name_H-M   'P 1'
#
loop_
_entity.id
_entity.type
_entity.pdbx_description
1 polymer ?
#
loop_
_entity_poly.entity_id
_entity_poly.type
_entity_poly.pdbx_seq_one_letter_code
_entity_poly.pdbx_strand_id
1 'polypeptide(L)'
;MPKPGPRTTYHYSDAFKAAAVRLSQLPGVAVRDVAESLYIHPFMLSRWRKLVREGQIMAKGVDVDPAVAAELKELRRVKKQYEQLKLEHDLLKKAIAFTSDRKAKSSPSSSTTGKRTR
;
A
#
# COMPACT_ATOMS: atom_id res chain seq x y z
N MET A 1 0.51 18.16 -17.90
CA MET A 1 1.51 17.98 -16.81
C MET A 1 0.81 18.14 -15.47
N PRO A 2 1.05 17.29 -14.47
CA PRO A 2 0.47 17.49 -13.14
C PRO A 2 0.95 18.82 -12.56
N LYS A 3 0.02 19.61 -12.01
CA LYS A 3 0.32 20.93 -11.44
C LYS A 3 1.14 20.77 -10.15
N PRO A 4 2.22 21.55 -9.95
CA PRO A 4 2.91 21.57 -8.66
C PRO A 4 1.94 22.16 -7.64
N GLY A 5 1.68 21.47 -6.54
CA GLY A 5 0.79 21.99 -5.51
C GLY A 5 1.41 23.09 -4.67
N PRO A 6 0.80 23.39 -3.50
CA PRO A 6 1.08 24.61 -2.75
C PRO A 6 2.57 24.75 -2.49
N ARG A 7 3.16 25.88 -2.92
CA ARG A 7 4.54 26.22 -2.62
C ARG A 7 4.63 26.53 -1.13
N THR A 8 4.87 25.49 -0.35
CA THR A 8 5.20 25.57 1.06
C THR A 8 6.42 26.48 1.23
N THR A 9 6.34 27.34 2.23
CA THR A 9 7.21 28.49 2.49
C THR A 9 8.71 28.22 2.30
N TYR A 10 9.42 29.25 1.80
CA TYR A 10 10.82 29.26 1.33
C TYR A 10 11.87 28.62 2.27
N HIS A 11 11.55 28.45 3.57
CA HIS A 11 12.41 27.74 4.52
C HIS A 11 11.59 26.79 5.42
N TYR A 12 12.02 25.53 5.50
CA TYR A 12 11.54 24.56 6.47
C TYR A 12 12.33 24.69 7.77
N SER A 13 11.66 24.58 8.92
CA SER A 13 12.31 24.56 10.22
C SER A 13 13.17 23.29 10.39
N ASP A 14 14.24 23.38 11.18
CA ASP A 14 15.12 22.24 11.39
C ASP A 14 14.44 21.10 12.15
N ALA A 15 13.48 21.42 13.03
CA ALA A 15 12.61 20.44 13.67
C ALA A 15 11.79 19.66 12.64
N PHE A 16 11.22 20.34 11.63
CA PHE A 16 10.48 19.68 10.56
C PHE A 16 11.37 18.77 9.71
N LYS A 17 12.57 19.25 9.34
CA LYS A 17 13.55 18.44 8.60
C LYS A 17 13.97 17.20 9.39
N ALA A 18 14.20 17.35 10.69
CA ALA A 18 14.56 16.24 11.58
C ALA A 18 13.44 15.20 11.70
N ALA A 19 12.20 15.64 11.88
CA ALA A 19 11.02 14.77 11.93
C ALA A 19 10.84 14.00 10.62
N ALA A 20 10.93 14.68 9.47
CA ALA A 20 10.82 14.07 8.15
C ALA A 20 11.91 13.02 7.91
N VAL A 21 13.15 13.32 8.30
CA VAL A 21 14.27 12.37 8.20
C VAL A 21 14.04 11.15 9.09
N ARG A 22 13.55 11.31 10.33
CA ARG A 22 13.21 10.18 11.21
C ARG A 22 12.13 9.28 10.63
N LEU A 23 11.04 9.87 10.10
CA LEU A 23 9.98 9.12 9.43
C LEU A 23 10.52 8.29 8.26
N SER A 24 11.47 8.85 7.50
CA SER A 24 12.11 8.12 6.38
C SER A 24 13.05 6.99 6.83
N GLN A 25 13.56 7.00 8.06
CA GLN A 25 14.46 5.98 8.61
C GLN A 25 13.72 4.77 9.19
N LEU A 26 12.39 4.86 9.35
CA LEU A 26 11.58 3.75 9.84
C LEU A 26 11.66 2.54 8.89
N PRO A 27 11.74 1.30 9.41
CA PRO A 27 11.85 0.11 8.59
C PRO A 27 10.61 -0.06 7.69
N GLY A 28 10.86 -0.36 6.41
CA GLY A 28 9.82 -0.57 5.41
C GLY A 28 9.10 0.69 4.93
N VAL A 29 9.66 1.88 5.15
CA VAL A 29 9.13 3.14 4.64
C VAL A 29 9.93 3.61 3.44
N ALA A 30 9.28 3.83 2.31
CA ALA A 30 9.92 4.43 1.14
C ALA A 30 10.01 5.95 1.31
N VAL A 31 11.12 6.52 0.84
CA VAL A 31 11.35 7.98 0.82
C VAL A 31 10.25 8.71 0.07
N ARG A 32 9.75 8.08 -1.00
CA ARG A 32 8.70 8.62 -1.85
C ARG A 32 7.38 8.77 -1.10
N ASP A 33 6.97 7.75 -0.37
CA ASP A 33 5.72 7.76 0.41
C ASP A 33 5.71 8.85 1.49
N VAL A 34 6.84 9.04 2.16
CA VAL A 34 7.00 10.11 3.17
C VAL A 34 7.01 11.49 2.54
N ALA A 35 7.63 11.62 1.37
CA ALA A 35 7.66 12.88 0.65
C ALA A 35 6.28 13.28 0.14
N GLU A 36 5.53 12.31 -0.39
CA GLU A 36 4.14 12.49 -0.83
C GLU A 36 3.21 12.85 0.34
N SER A 37 3.37 12.22 1.51
CA SER A 37 2.56 12.53 2.70
C SER A 37 2.85 13.90 3.30
N LEU A 38 4.12 14.34 3.27
CA LEU A 38 4.54 15.66 3.76
C LEU A 38 4.42 16.75 2.69
N TYR A 39 3.91 16.42 1.50
CA TYR A 39 3.78 17.32 0.36
C TYR A 39 5.11 18.01 -0.04
N ILE A 40 6.22 17.26 0.05
CA ILE A 40 7.55 17.72 -0.31
C ILE A 40 8.11 16.94 -1.49
N HIS A 41 9.05 17.52 -2.23
CA HIS A 41 9.72 16.78 -3.29
C HIS A 41 10.66 15.71 -2.71
N PRO A 42 10.65 14.45 -3.18
CA PRO A 42 11.50 13.36 -2.64
C PRO A 42 12.99 13.70 -2.56
N PHE A 43 13.49 14.50 -3.51
CA PHE A 43 14.86 15.01 -3.51
C PHE A 43 15.22 15.82 -2.25
N MET A 44 14.28 16.61 -1.71
CA MET A 44 14.51 17.39 -0.50
C MET A 44 14.74 16.48 0.70
N LEU A 45 13.96 15.40 0.80
CA LEU A 45 14.09 14.43 1.89
C LEU A 45 15.44 13.71 1.83
N SER A 46 15.88 13.32 0.62
CA SER A 46 17.23 12.79 0.39
C SER A 46 18.33 13.78 0.79
N ARG A 47 18.16 15.07 0.44
CA ARG A 47 19.10 16.13 0.86
C ARG A 47 19.15 16.26 2.38
N TRP A 48 18.01 16.25 3.06
CA TRP A 48 17.99 16.35 4.53
C TRP A 48 18.61 15.14 5.22
N ARG A 49 18.47 13.92 4.67
CA ARG A 49 19.19 12.73 5.17
C ARG A 49 20.70 12.90 5.10
N LYS A 50 21.21 13.55 4.05
CA LYS A 50 22.63 13.89 3.90
C LYS A 50 23.06 14.91 4.95
N LEU A 51 22.30 16.00 5.11
CA LEU A 51 22.59 17.06 6.10
C LEU A 51 22.55 16.57 7.56
N VAL A 52 21.66 15.63 7.89
CA VAL A 52 21.62 14.98 9.22
C VAL A 52 22.85 14.09 9.44
N ARG A 53 23.31 13.38 8.41
CA ARG A 53 24.53 12.56 8.47
C ARG A 53 25.80 13.40 8.63
N GLU A 54 25.80 14.57 8.00
CA GLU A 54 26.88 15.57 8.05
C GLU A 54 26.82 16.43 9.33
N GLY A 55 25.85 16.20 10.22
CA GLY A 55 25.74 16.89 11.51
C GLY A 55 25.25 18.34 11.44
N GLN A 56 24.85 18.83 10.27
CA GLN A 56 24.38 20.21 10.08
C GLN A 56 22.95 20.43 10.58
N ILE A 57 22.16 19.36 10.72
CA ILE A 57 20.80 19.41 11.30
C ILE A 57 20.83 18.57 12.58
N MET A 58 20.60 19.21 13.73
CA MET A 58 20.48 18.51 15.01
C MET A 58 19.16 17.73 15.07
N ALA A 59 19.19 16.48 14.59
CA ALA A 59 18.06 15.56 14.68
C ALA A 59 17.88 14.93 16.07
N LYS A 60 18.41 15.50 17.15
CA LYS A 60 18.46 14.85 18.47
C LYS A 60 17.10 14.77 19.20
N GLY A 61 16.09 15.61 18.88
CA GLY A 61 14.95 15.81 19.82
C GLY A 61 13.57 15.22 19.50
N VAL A 62 13.19 15.02 18.24
CA VAL A 62 11.88 14.42 17.84
C VAL A 62 11.80 12.90 18.11
N ASP A 63 11.53 12.49 19.34
CA ASP A 63 11.05 11.13 19.60
C ASP A 63 9.72 10.91 18.86
N VAL A 64 9.65 9.89 18.02
CA VAL A 64 8.38 9.42 17.48
C VAL A 64 7.76 8.59 18.60
N ASP A 65 6.61 9.01 19.10
CA ASP A 65 5.93 8.31 20.19
C ASP A 65 5.82 6.81 19.85
N PRO A 66 6.36 5.91 20.70
CA PRO A 66 6.33 4.48 20.46
C PRO A 66 4.91 3.93 20.26
N ALA A 67 3.89 4.59 20.81
CA ALA A 67 2.48 4.24 20.58
C ALA A 67 2.08 4.42 19.11
N VAL A 68 2.46 5.54 18.50
CA VAL A 68 2.17 5.84 17.08
C VAL A 68 2.89 4.85 16.16
N ALA A 69 4.11 4.44 16.52
CA ALA A 69 4.86 3.43 15.77
C ALA A 69 4.17 2.04 15.83
N ALA A 70 3.60 1.67 16.98
CA ALA A 70 2.85 0.43 17.15
C ALA A 70 1.55 0.44 16.32
N GLU A 71 0.78 1.52 16.36
CA GLU A 71 -0.44 1.69 15.55
C GLU A 71 -0.15 1.60 14.05
N LEU A 72 0.92 2.25 13.58
CA LEU A 72 1.33 2.17 12.17
C LEU A 72 1.70 0.74 11.75
N LYS A 73 2.26 -0.06 12.66
CA LYS A 73 2.59 -1.46 12.39
C LYS A 73 1.34 -2.32 12.26
N GLU A 74 0.36 -2.12 13.15
CA GLU A 74 -0.94 -2.80 13.09
C GLU A 74 -1.70 -2.44 11.82
N LEU A 75 -1.79 -1.15 11.48
CA LEU A 75 -2.43 -0.70 10.23
C LEU A 75 -1.82 -1.34 8.98
N ARG A 76 -0.50 -1.54 8.96
CA ARG A 76 0.19 -2.24 7.85
C ARG A 76 -0.16 -3.72 7.78
N ARG A 77 -0.25 -4.40 8.93
CA ARG A 77 -0.64 -5.81 9.01
C ARG A 77 -2.05 -6.00 8.44
N VAL A 78 -2.99 -5.18 8.89
CA VAL A 78 -4.39 -5.21 8.44
C VAL A 78 -4.50 -4.94 6.94
N LYS A 79 -3.78 -3.94 6.41
CA LYS A 79 -3.79 -3.65 4.96
C LYS A 79 -3.29 -4.84 4.13
N LYS A 80 -2.19 -5.48 4.53
CA LYS A 80 -1.67 -6.67 3.83
C LYS A 80 -2.65 -7.83 3.85
N GLN A 81 -3.26 -8.09 5.01
CA GLN A 81 -4.27 -9.15 5.15
C GLN A 81 -5.50 -8.87 4.28
N TYR A 82 -5.94 -7.61 4.22
CA TYR A 82 -7.06 -7.21 3.38
C TYR A 82 -6.77 -7.39 1.88
N GLU A 83 -5.57 -7.00 1.43
CA GLU A 83 -5.15 -7.21 0.03
C GLU A 83 -5.09 -8.70 -0.33
N GLN A 84 -4.51 -9.53 0.54
CA GLN A 84 -4.47 -10.97 0.35
C GLN A 84 -5.88 -11.58 0.28
N LEU A 85 -6.75 -11.22 1.22
CA LEU A 85 -8.13 -11.71 1.27
C LEU A 85 -8.91 -11.30 0.00
N LYS A 86 -8.67 -10.10 -0.51
CA LYS A 86 -9.29 -9.62 -1.75
C LYS A 86 -8.86 -10.47 -2.96
N LEU A 87 -7.58 -10.82 -3.06
CA LEU A 87 -7.07 -11.69 -4.12
C LEU A 87 -7.66 -13.10 -4.04
N GLU A 88 -7.70 -13.68 -2.84
CA GLU A 88 -8.29 -15.00 -2.61
C GLU A 88 -9.78 -15.01 -2.98
N HIS A 89 -10.52 -13.99 -2.57
CA HIS A 89 -11.94 -13.85 -2.89
C HIS A 89 -12.19 -13.68 -4.40
N ASP A 90 -11.37 -12.88 -5.10
CA ASP A 90 -11.48 -12.72 -6.55
C ASP A 90 -11.16 -14.04 -7.28
N LEU A 91 -10.21 -14.83 -6.77
CA LEU A 91 -9.90 -16.16 -7.31
C LEU A 91 -11.08 -17.12 -7.11
N LEU A 92 -11.67 -17.15 -5.91
CA LEU A 92 -12.83 -17.99 -5.61
C LEU A 92 -14.02 -17.63 -6.49
N LYS A 93 -14.29 -16.34 -6.69
CA LYS A 93 -15.33 -15.87 -7.61
C LYS A 93 -15.11 -16.36 -9.04
N LYS A 94 -13.88 -16.28 -9.55
CA LYS A 94 -13.53 -16.79 -10.88
C LYS A 94 -13.73 -18.30 -10.99
N ALA A 95 -13.39 -19.06 -9.94
CA ALA A 95 -13.60 -20.51 -9.92
C ALA A 95 -15.09 -20.89 -9.92
N ILE A 96 -15.92 -20.17 -9.16
CA ILE A 96 -17.38 -20.34 -9.15
C ILE A 96 -17.97 -20.02 -10.53
N ALA A 97 -17.55 -18.91 -11.15
CA ALA A 97 -17.98 -18.57 -12.51
C ALA A 97 -17.59 -19.67 -13.52
N PHE A 98 -16.34 -20.13 -13.48
CA PHE A 98 -15.86 -21.18 -14.38
C PHE A 98 -16.60 -22.52 -14.22
N THR A 99 -16.94 -22.91 -12.99
CA THR A 99 -17.66 -24.17 -12.72
C THR A 99 -19.13 -24.07 -13.10
N SER A 100 -19.79 -22.94 -12.83
CA SER A 100 -21.17 -22.70 -13.23
C SER A 100 -21.35 -22.65 -14.76
N ASP A 101 -20.45 -21.99 -15.48
CA ASP A 101 -20.47 -21.96 -16.96
C ASP A 101 -20.33 -23.35 -17.60
N ARG A 102 -19.51 -24.24 -17.01
CA ARG A 102 -19.40 -25.63 -17.50
C ARG A 102 -20.67 -26.43 -17.24
N LYS A 103 -21.34 -26.21 -16.11
CA LYS A 103 -22.61 -26.89 -15.78
C LYS A 103 -23.75 -26.50 -16.73
N ALA A 104 -23.73 -25.29 -17.29
CA ALA A 104 -24.69 -24.87 -18.31
C ALA A 104 -24.46 -25.53 -19.69
N LYS A 105 -23.20 -25.93 -19.99
CA LYS A 105 -22.83 -26.57 -21.27
C LYS A 105 -22.97 -28.10 -21.26
N SER A 106 -23.13 -28.73 -20.10
CA SER A 106 -23.50 -30.14 -20.04
C SER A 106 -24.99 -30.29 -20.33
N SER A 107 -25.33 -30.59 -21.58
CA SER A 107 -26.69 -31.00 -21.95
C SER A 107 -27.10 -32.25 -21.16
N PRO A 108 -28.33 -32.35 -20.64
CA PRO A 108 -28.79 -33.59 -20.05
C PRO A 108 -28.85 -34.61 -21.19
N SER A 109 -27.99 -35.62 -21.13
CA SER A 109 -28.01 -36.74 -22.07
C SER A 109 -29.37 -37.41 -21.96
N SER A 110 -30.24 -37.15 -22.93
CA SER A 110 -31.57 -37.73 -23.03
C SER A 110 -31.42 -39.22 -23.34
N SER A 111 -31.59 -40.07 -22.33
CA SER A 111 -31.77 -41.50 -22.52
C SER A 111 -33.16 -41.76 -23.11
N THR A 112 -33.34 -41.50 -24.41
CA THR A 112 -34.51 -41.99 -25.15
C THR A 112 -34.28 -43.46 -25.48
N THR A 113 -34.46 -44.34 -24.50
CA THR A 113 -34.65 -45.77 -24.75
C THR A 113 -36.14 -45.99 -25.03
N GLY A 114 -36.57 -45.58 -26.21
CA GLY A 114 -37.94 -45.74 -26.70
C GLY A 114 -38.15 -47.08 -27.40
N LYS A 115 -38.71 -48.04 -26.67
CA LYS A 115 -39.49 -49.24 -27.06
C LYS A 115 -39.25 -49.85 -28.46
N ARG A 116 -38.67 -51.05 -28.48
CA ARG A 116 -38.81 -52.03 -29.58
C ARG A 116 -40.29 -52.45 -29.69
N THR A 117 -40.90 -52.16 -30.83
CA THR A 117 -42.21 -52.70 -31.23
C THR A 117 -42.08 -54.16 -31.69
N ARG A 118 -43.17 -54.91 -31.45
CA ARG A 118 -43.35 -56.36 -31.55
C ARG A 118 -43.33 -56.90 -32.98
#